data_AF-A0A2E8ECD4-F1
#
_entry.id   AF-A0A2E8ECD4-F1
#
_cell.length_a   1.000
_cell.length_b   1.000
_cell.length_c   1.000
_cell.angle_alpha   90.00
_cell.angle_beta   90.00
_cell.angle_gamma   90.00
#
_symmetry.space_group_name_H-M   'P 1'
#
loop_
_entity.id
_entity.type
_entity.pdbx_description
1 polymer ?
#
loop_
_entity_poly.entity_id
_entity_poly.type
_entity_poly.pdbx_seq_one_letter_code
_entity_poly.pdbx_strand_id
1 'polypeptide(L)'
;MELFFATLMLFTVTFFASFIYYQKIRLAHEEYTKSKLIVKGITNGYNKQVSRLSKAISGMKGEASETYDVALQALNMSRKAIAASISGEAERKILTNMFEDTKNTINDLRKEVQVISKRPVSMLPASIDAPIPLQQKDVLDQLTPTEFEVLILIDELAEGSVPEIRKRIKKTREHTARVLKKLFDKGFIDRNSNSMPYRYYLRKEIMELVKNYNSRNEMNL
;
A
#
# COMPACT_ATOMS: atom_id res chain seq x y z
N MET A 1 -101.56 45.79 -10.95
CA MET A 1 -100.71 45.65 -12.15
C MET A 1 -99.34 46.30 -11.96
N GLU A 2 -99.25 47.50 -11.37
CA GLU A 2 -97.97 48.23 -11.21
C GLU A 2 -96.93 47.51 -10.34
N LEU A 3 -97.33 46.92 -9.21
CA LEU A 3 -96.42 46.15 -8.33
C LEU A 3 -95.78 44.94 -9.04
N PHE A 4 -96.50 44.28 -9.92
CA PHE A 4 -96.00 43.15 -10.70
C PHE A 4 -94.95 43.58 -11.73
N PHE A 5 -95.13 44.76 -12.33
CA PHE A 5 -94.17 45.29 -13.28
C PHE A 5 -92.86 45.74 -12.60
N ALA A 6 -92.96 46.33 -11.41
CA ALA A 6 -91.81 46.74 -10.61
C ALA A 6 -90.96 45.55 -10.15
N THR A 7 -91.59 44.46 -9.69
CA THR A 7 -90.85 43.24 -9.28
C THR A 7 -90.21 42.54 -10.47
N LEU A 8 -90.87 42.53 -11.65
CA LEU A 8 -90.30 41.99 -12.88
C LEU A 8 -89.06 42.78 -13.33
N MET A 9 -89.12 44.12 -13.30
CA MET A 9 -87.98 45.00 -13.59
C MET A 9 -86.81 44.79 -12.63
N LEU A 10 -87.07 44.61 -11.33
CA LEU A 10 -86.02 44.34 -10.35
C LEU A 10 -85.39 42.96 -10.57
N PHE A 11 -86.20 41.96 -10.92
CA PHE A 11 -85.72 40.62 -11.22
C PHE A 11 -84.81 40.59 -12.47
N THR A 12 -85.15 41.34 -13.52
CA THR A 12 -84.29 41.41 -14.72
C THR A 12 -82.95 42.08 -14.41
N VAL A 13 -82.95 43.20 -13.67
CA VAL A 13 -81.71 43.88 -13.28
C VAL A 13 -80.81 42.99 -12.41
N THR A 14 -81.40 42.28 -11.44
CA THR A 14 -80.63 41.35 -10.59
C THR A 14 -80.12 40.15 -11.36
N PHE A 15 -80.90 39.61 -12.30
CA PHE A 15 -80.47 38.53 -13.19
C PHE A 15 -79.29 38.96 -14.08
N PHE A 16 -79.38 40.14 -14.70
CA PHE A 16 -78.28 40.69 -15.52
C PHE A 16 -77.03 40.97 -14.67
N ALA A 17 -77.18 41.57 -13.49
CA ALA A 17 -76.06 41.80 -12.58
C ALA A 17 -75.40 40.47 -12.18
N SER A 18 -76.20 39.47 -11.79
CA SER A 18 -75.72 38.12 -11.45
C SER A 18 -74.95 37.49 -12.61
N PHE A 19 -75.45 37.61 -13.84
CA PHE A 19 -74.77 37.10 -15.04
C PHE A 19 -73.41 37.77 -15.28
N ILE A 20 -73.32 39.10 -15.14
CA ILE A 20 -72.05 39.83 -15.27
C ILE A 20 -71.05 39.41 -14.18
N TYR A 21 -71.52 39.28 -12.93
CA TYR A 21 -70.67 38.83 -11.82
C TYR A 21 -70.16 37.40 -12.03
N TYR A 22 -71.03 36.50 -12.49
CA TYR A 22 -70.65 35.13 -12.82
C TYR A 22 -69.54 35.08 -13.88
N GLN A 23 -69.68 35.88 -14.94
CA GLN A 23 -68.67 35.94 -16.00
C GLN A 23 -67.33 36.49 -15.48
N LYS A 24 -67.37 37.56 -14.68
CA LYS A 24 -66.16 38.13 -14.05
C LYS A 24 -65.45 37.13 -13.14
N ILE A 25 -66.21 36.42 -12.30
CA ILE A 25 -65.65 35.41 -11.37
C ILE A 25 -65.02 34.28 -12.18
N ARG A 26 -65.67 33.83 -13.25
CA ARG A 26 -65.13 32.76 -14.11
C ARG A 26 -63.80 33.15 -14.75
N LEU A 27 -63.69 34.37 -15.28
CA LEU A 27 -62.44 34.88 -15.86
C LEU A 27 -61.33 35.01 -14.81
N ALA A 28 -61.65 35.60 -13.64
CA ALA A 28 -60.69 35.71 -12.54
C ALA A 28 -60.21 34.34 -12.03
N HIS A 29 -61.09 33.34 -12.01
CA HIS A 29 -60.73 31.98 -11.63
C HIS A 29 -59.78 31.31 -12.62
N GLU A 30 -59.96 31.57 -13.92
CA GLU A 30 -59.07 31.05 -14.96
C GLU A 30 -57.66 31.69 -14.86
N GLU A 31 -57.59 33.00 -14.64
CA GLU A 31 -56.31 33.71 -14.47
C GLU A 31 -55.59 33.31 -13.17
N TYR A 32 -56.36 33.12 -12.09
CA TYR A 32 -55.84 32.59 -10.83
C TYR A 32 -55.29 31.16 -10.98
N THR A 33 -56.00 30.27 -11.66
CA THR A 33 -55.55 28.88 -11.85
C THR A 33 -54.29 28.80 -12.70
N LYS A 34 -54.18 29.60 -13.77
CA LYS A 34 -52.93 29.74 -14.55
C LYS A 34 -51.77 30.19 -13.67
N SER A 35 -51.96 31.25 -12.89
CA SER A 35 -50.93 31.78 -11.99
C SER A 35 -50.51 30.77 -10.92
N LYS A 36 -51.49 30.07 -10.32
CA LYS A 36 -51.25 29.01 -9.33
C LYS A 36 -50.43 27.86 -9.91
N LEU A 37 -50.68 27.45 -11.14
CA LEU A 37 -49.91 26.41 -11.82
C LEU A 37 -48.45 26.83 -12.04
N ILE A 38 -48.23 28.08 -12.48
CA ILE A 38 -46.88 28.62 -12.67
C ILE A 38 -46.12 28.67 -11.33
N VAL A 39 -46.72 29.25 -10.29
CA VAL A 39 -46.09 29.33 -8.95
C VAL A 39 -45.81 27.94 -8.41
N LYS A 40 -46.75 26.99 -8.53
CA LYS A 40 -46.55 25.60 -8.11
C LYS A 40 -45.42 24.92 -8.88
N GLY A 41 -45.28 25.20 -10.18
CA GLY A 41 -44.18 24.73 -11.01
C GLY A 41 -42.84 25.26 -10.51
N ILE A 42 -42.77 26.57 -10.24
CA ILE A 42 -41.57 27.24 -9.71
C ILE A 42 -41.20 26.66 -8.34
N THR A 43 -42.14 26.60 -7.39
CA THR A 43 -41.85 26.10 -6.03
C THR A 43 -41.42 24.63 -6.02
N ASN A 44 -42.08 23.77 -6.79
CA ASN A 44 -41.64 22.39 -6.96
C ASN A 44 -40.26 22.30 -7.62
N GLY A 45 -39.98 23.15 -8.60
CA GLY A 45 -38.68 23.25 -9.26
C GLY A 45 -37.58 23.62 -8.27
N TYR A 46 -37.78 24.68 -7.48
CA TYR A 46 -36.86 25.10 -6.43
C TYR A 46 -36.64 24.03 -5.38
N ASN A 47 -37.71 23.38 -4.88
CA ASN A 47 -37.56 22.31 -3.89
C ASN A 47 -36.72 21.14 -4.42
N LYS A 48 -36.93 20.77 -5.70
CA LYS A 48 -36.13 19.73 -6.37
C LYS A 48 -34.68 20.15 -6.57
N GLN A 49 -34.42 21.41 -6.93
CA GLN A 49 -33.07 21.95 -7.09
C GLN A 49 -32.33 22.02 -5.76
N VAL A 50 -32.97 22.52 -4.70
CA VAL A 50 -32.42 22.58 -3.34
C VAL A 50 -32.09 21.16 -2.83
N SER A 51 -32.98 20.19 -3.04
CA SER A 51 -32.72 18.80 -2.69
C SER A 51 -31.52 18.21 -3.44
N ARG A 52 -31.40 18.48 -4.74
CA ARG A 52 -30.23 18.04 -5.55
C ARG A 52 -28.94 18.69 -5.07
N LEU A 53 -28.97 19.99 -4.80
CA LEU A 53 -27.80 20.74 -4.31
C LEU A 53 -27.37 20.24 -2.93
N SER A 54 -28.32 20.00 -2.03
CA SER A 54 -28.06 19.43 -0.70
C SER A 54 -27.40 18.04 -0.79
N LYS A 55 -27.87 17.17 -1.71
CA LYS A 55 -27.24 15.87 -1.96
C LYS A 55 -25.82 16.02 -2.53
N ALA A 56 -25.61 16.92 -3.48
CA ALA A 56 -24.28 17.18 -4.05
C ALA A 56 -23.30 17.70 -2.99
N ILE A 57 -23.74 18.63 -2.14
CA ILE A 57 -22.93 19.14 -1.01
C ILE A 57 -22.61 18.01 -0.03
N SER A 58 -23.58 17.15 0.28
CA SER A 58 -23.36 16.02 1.19
C SER A 58 -22.37 15.01 0.61
N GLY A 59 -22.44 14.73 -0.70
CA GLY A 59 -21.47 13.90 -1.41
C GLY A 59 -20.06 14.50 -1.39
N MET A 60 -19.93 15.79 -1.77
CA MET A 60 -18.65 16.50 -1.72
C MET A 60 -18.08 16.56 -0.31
N LYS A 61 -18.91 16.73 0.73
CA LYS A 61 -18.44 16.72 2.12
C LYS A 61 -17.88 15.36 2.50
N GLY A 62 -18.51 14.27 2.07
CA GLY A 62 -18.02 12.91 2.29
C GLY A 62 -16.66 12.70 1.63
N GLU A 63 -16.56 13.01 0.33
CA GLU A 63 -15.33 12.87 -0.45
C GLU A 63 -14.20 13.79 0.05
N ALA A 64 -14.53 15.02 0.43
CA ALA A 64 -13.57 15.95 1.04
C ALA A 64 -13.05 15.45 2.39
N SER A 65 -13.90 14.82 3.21
CA SER A 65 -13.47 14.23 4.48
C SER A 65 -12.55 13.04 4.26
N GLU A 66 -12.89 12.16 3.32
CA GLU A 66 -12.09 10.98 3.00
C GLU A 66 -10.72 11.38 2.42
N THR A 67 -10.70 12.31 1.48
CA THR A 67 -9.45 12.83 0.91
C THR A 67 -8.59 13.55 1.95
N TYR A 68 -9.22 14.28 2.88
CA TYR A 68 -8.52 14.90 4.00
C TYR A 68 -7.87 13.86 4.91
N ASP A 69 -8.59 12.80 5.29
CA ASP A 69 -8.05 11.72 6.12
C ASP A 69 -6.90 10.97 5.44
N VAL A 70 -7.03 10.69 4.14
CA VAL A 70 -5.96 10.09 3.33
C VAL A 70 -4.73 10.99 3.27
N ALA A 71 -4.92 12.29 3.04
CA ALA A 71 -3.82 13.26 3.03
C ALA A 71 -3.11 13.34 4.39
N LEU A 72 -3.87 13.29 5.49
CA LEU A 72 -3.33 13.30 6.85
C LEU A 72 -2.54 12.02 7.16
N GLN A 73 -3.02 10.86 6.69
CA GLN A 73 -2.27 9.60 6.79
C GLN A 73 -0.99 9.64 5.98
N ALA A 74 -1.03 10.15 4.73
CA ALA A 74 0.15 10.31 3.89
C ALA A 74 1.18 11.27 4.53
N LEU A 75 0.74 12.38 5.10
CA LEU A 75 1.60 13.31 5.85
C LEU A 75 2.21 12.62 7.07
N ASN A 76 1.43 11.87 7.85
CA ASN A 76 1.96 11.12 9.00
C ASN A 76 2.97 10.05 8.59
N MET A 77 2.73 9.34 7.48
CA MET A 77 3.69 8.38 6.93
C MET A 77 4.97 9.07 6.47
N SER A 78 4.86 10.19 5.75
CA SER A 78 6.02 10.98 5.33
C SER A 78 6.82 11.50 6.52
N ARG A 79 6.15 11.98 7.58
CA ARG A 79 6.79 12.41 8.82
C ARG A 79 7.53 11.26 9.51
N LYS A 80 6.93 10.07 9.57
CA LYS A 80 7.59 8.87 10.11
C LYS A 80 8.81 8.47 9.27
N ALA A 81 8.71 8.51 7.94
CA ALA A 81 9.83 8.22 7.05
C ALA A 81 10.97 9.24 7.19
N ILE A 82 10.63 10.53 7.31
CA ILE A 82 11.59 11.60 7.58
C ILE A 82 12.25 11.39 8.94
N ALA A 83 11.48 11.09 9.99
CA ALA A 83 12.02 10.81 11.33
C ALA A 83 12.98 9.61 11.32
N ALA A 84 12.62 8.53 10.62
CA ALA A 84 13.48 7.35 10.45
C ALA A 84 14.77 7.66 9.67
N SER A 85 14.68 8.54 8.67
CA SER A 85 15.84 8.99 7.90
C SER A 85 16.77 9.88 8.73
N ILE A 86 16.21 10.80 9.53
CA ILE A 86 16.96 11.65 10.46
C ILE A 86 17.64 10.82 11.54
N SER A 87 16.98 9.80 12.09
CA SER A 87 17.64 8.90 13.05
C SER A 87 18.79 8.13 12.41
N GLY A 88 18.63 7.65 11.17
CA GLY A 88 19.72 7.01 10.44
C GLY A 88 20.87 7.96 10.09
N GLU A 89 20.58 9.25 9.88
CA GLU A 89 21.60 10.27 9.63
C GLU A 89 22.36 10.68 10.90
N ALA A 90 21.68 10.74 12.05
CA ALA A 90 22.33 10.92 13.34
C ALA A 90 23.26 9.74 13.67
N GLU A 91 22.82 8.51 13.39
CA GLU A 91 23.61 7.29 13.57
C GLU A 91 24.83 7.26 12.62
N ARG A 92 24.65 7.67 11.36
CA ARG A 92 25.76 7.87 10.40
C ARG A 92 26.76 8.92 10.87
N LYS A 93 26.31 10.01 11.48
CA LYS A 93 27.19 11.06 11.99
C LYS A 93 28.03 10.57 13.18
N ILE A 94 27.43 9.78 14.08
CA ILE A 94 28.15 9.12 15.18
C ILE A 94 29.17 8.12 14.63
N LEU A 95 28.78 7.28 13.68
CA LEU A 95 29.68 6.33 13.02
C LEU A 95 30.85 7.03 12.31
N THR A 96 30.61 8.19 11.70
CA THR A 96 31.66 8.97 11.02
C THR A 96 32.68 9.49 12.02
N ASN A 97 32.22 10.06 13.14
CA ASN A 97 33.10 10.51 14.22
C ASN A 97 33.91 9.36 14.82
N MET A 98 33.27 8.21 15.07
CA MET A 98 33.97 7.01 15.55
C MET A 98 35.00 6.49 14.54
N PHE A 99 34.72 6.58 13.24
CA PHE A 99 35.67 6.21 12.19
C PHE A 99 36.88 7.14 12.18
N GLU A 100 36.65 8.43 12.44
CA GLU A 100 37.69 9.45 12.52
C GLU A 100 38.59 9.23 13.76
N ASP A 101 38.00 8.95 14.92
CA ASP A 101 38.72 8.58 16.15
C ASP A 101 39.52 7.28 15.98
N THR A 102 38.93 6.28 15.32
CA THR A 102 39.60 5.01 15.03
C THR A 102 40.78 5.22 14.08
N LYS A 103 40.62 6.06 13.05
CA LYS A 103 41.70 6.42 12.12
C LYS A 103 42.85 7.13 12.84
N ASN A 104 42.54 8.03 13.77
CA ASN A 104 43.55 8.71 14.57
C ASN A 104 44.30 7.73 15.48
N THR A 105 43.57 6.85 16.17
CA THR A 105 44.15 5.79 17.02
C THR A 105 45.07 4.87 16.23
N ILE A 106 44.64 4.41 15.04
CA ILE A 106 45.48 3.58 14.15
C ILE A 106 46.75 4.32 13.73
N ASN A 107 46.65 5.62 13.43
CA ASN A 107 47.81 6.43 13.06
C ASN A 107 48.80 6.57 14.21
N ASP A 108 48.32 6.76 15.43
CA ASP A 108 49.17 6.85 16.61
C ASP A 108 49.79 5.50 16.96
N LEU A 109 49.02 4.41 16.87
CA LEU A 109 49.55 3.05 16.98
C LEU A 109 50.63 2.77 15.93
N ARG A 110 50.44 3.25 14.69
CA ARG A 110 51.44 3.09 13.61
C ARG A 110 52.72 3.85 13.91
N LYS A 111 52.63 5.04 14.53
CA LYS A 111 53.81 5.79 15.00
C LYS A 111 54.51 5.04 16.13
N GLU A 112 53.77 4.50 17.09
CA GLU A 112 54.34 3.70 18.18
C GLU A 112 55.00 2.42 17.67
N VAL A 113 54.38 1.70 16.74
CA VAL A 113 54.97 0.51 16.11
C VAL A 113 56.22 0.86 15.31
N GLN A 114 56.28 2.02 14.64
CA GLN A 114 57.53 2.49 13.99
C GLN A 114 58.64 2.82 14.99
N VAL A 115 58.29 3.32 16.18
CA VAL A 115 59.27 3.57 17.25
C VAL A 115 59.76 2.24 17.85
N ILE A 116 58.87 1.26 18.00
CA ILE A 116 59.20 -0.08 18.47
C ILE A 116 60.03 -0.85 17.43
N SER A 117 59.74 -0.70 16.12
CA SER A 117 60.51 -1.36 15.05
C SER A 117 61.91 -0.77 14.85
N LYS A 118 62.21 0.40 15.42
CA LYS A 118 63.55 1.01 15.43
C LYS A 118 64.42 0.52 16.60
N ARG A 119 63.88 -0.27 17.52
CA ARG A 119 64.69 -1.03 18.48
C ARG A 119 65.24 -2.28 17.79
N PRO A 120 66.55 -2.59 17.88
CA PRO A 120 67.09 -3.80 17.31
C PRO A 120 66.49 -5.01 18.04
N VAL A 121 65.58 -5.72 17.38
CA VAL A 121 65.06 -7.00 17.86
C VAL A 121 66.12 -8.05 17.58
N SER A 122 66.73 -8.57 18.65
CA SER A 122 67.46 -9.83 18.62
C SER A 122 66.53 -10.93 18.11
N MET A 123 66.87 -11.53 16.97
CA MET A 123 66.12 -12.61 16.34
C MET A 123 66.01 -13.82 17.27
N LEU A 124 64.78 -14.20 17.61
CA LEU A 124 64.41 -15.57 17.99
C LEU A 124 63.24 -15.98 17.09
N PRO A 125 63.29 -17.14 16.40
CA PRO A 125 62.21 -17.59 15.56
C PRO A 125 61.16 -18.28 16.44
N ALA A 126 59.97 -17.68 16.56
CA ALA A 126 58.80 -18.36 17.09
C ALA A 126 57.76 -18.42 15.98
N SER A 127 57.55 -19.64 15.45
CA SER A 127 56.48 -19.95 14.50
C SER A 127 55.13 -19.64 15.14
N ILE A 128 54.31 -18.86 14.47
CA ILE A 128 52.89 -18.70 14.83
C ILE A 128 52.08 -19.23 13.66
N ASP A 129 51.39 -20.34 13.95
CA ASP A 129 50.37 -20.99 13.13
C ASP A 129 49.31 -19.98 12.67
N ALA A 130 48.96 -20.06 11.39
CA ALA A 130 47.83 -19.34 10.83
C ALA A 130 46.50 -19.89 11.42
N PRO A 131 45.50 -19.05 11.76
CA PRO A 131 44.20 -19.54 12.18
C PRO A 131 43.41 -20.11 10.98
N ILE A 132 43.24 -21.43 10.99
CA ILE A 132 42.09 -22.25 10.51
C ILE A 132 41.35 -21.74 9.24
N PRO A 133 41.44 -22.44 8.10
CA PRO A 133 40.55 -22.17 6.97
C PRO A 133 39.11 -22.61 7.33
N LEU A 134 38.16 -21.67 7.27
CA LEU A 134 36.72 -21.92 7.37
C LEU A 134 36.30 -22.96 6.33
N GLN A 135 35.93 -24.15 6.80
CA GLN A 135 35.39 -25.22 5.97
C GLN A 135 33.97 -24.84 5.52
N GLN A 136 33.84 -24.11 4.40
CA GLN A 136 32.57 -23.81 3.74
C GLN A 136 31.99 -25.02 2.96
N LYS A 137 32.57 -26.21 3.10
CA LYS A 137 32.33 -27.36 2.20
C LYS A 137 31.24 -28.35 2.68
N ASP A 138 30.77 -28.26 3.93
CA ASP A 138 29.86 -29.27 4.52
C ASP A 138 28.42 -28.77 4.75
N VAL A 139 28.08 -27.56 4.30
CA VAL A 139 26.76 -26.96 4.60
C VAL A 139 25.62 -27.61 3.79
N LEU A 140 25.94 -28.17 2.61
CA LEU A 140 24.95 -28.84 1.75
C LEU A 140 24.64 -30.28 2.18
N ASP A 141 25.56 -30.96 2.87
CA ASP A 141 25.37 -32.35 3.32
C ASP A 141 24.33 -32.47 4.46
N GLN A 142 23.97 -31.34 5.08
CA GLN A 142 22.94 -31.26 6.12
C GLN A 142 21.51 -31.07 5.56
N LEU A 143 21.35 -31.05 4.24
CA LEU A 143 20.05 -30.90 3.58
C LEU A 143 19.37 -32.26 3.40
N THR A 144 18.05 -32.28 3.63
CA THR A 144 17.25 -33.48 3.31
C THR A 144 17.06 -33.60 1.79
N PRO A 145 16.83 -34.82 1.24
CA PRO A 145 16.66 -35.00 -0.21
C PRO A 145 15.57 -34.10 -0.82
N THR A 146 14.47 -33.88 -0.09
CA THR A 146 13.37 -33.00 -0.51
C THR A 146 13.72 -31.51 -0.41
N GLU A 147 14.59 -31.11 0.53
CA GLU A 147 15.11 -29.75 0.61
C GLU A 147 16.00 -29.43 -0.60
N PHE A 148 16.87 -30.38 -0.98
CA PHE A 148 17.75 -30.24 -2.13
C PHE A 148 16.99 -30.20 -3.47
N GLU A 149 16.00 -31.07 -3.63
CA GLU A 149 15.11 -31.07 -4.81
C GLU A 149 14.41 -29.71 -4.99
N VAL A 150 13.94 -29.10 -3.90
CA VAL A 150 13.32 -27.76 -3.95
C VAL A 150 14.32 -26.68 -4.36
N LEU A 151 15.59 -26.76 -3.95
CA LEU A 151 16.62 -25.79 -4.36
C LEU A 151 16.91 -25.87 -5.86
N ILE A 152 17.02 -27.09 -6.42
CA ILE A 152 17.18 -27.28 -7.87
C ILE A 152 15.99 -26.70 -8.62
N LEU A 153 14.77 -26.98 -8.15
CA LEU A 153 13.57 -26.48 -8.81
C LEU A 153 13.46 -24.95 -8.80
N ILE A 154 13.95 -24.28 -7.74
CA ILE A 154 14.01 -22.82 -7.70
C ILE A 154 15.09 -22.28 -8.65
N ASP A 155 16.23 -22.96 -8.79
CA ASP A 155 17.26 -22.59 -9.77
C ASP A 155 16.73 -22.70 -11.21
N GLU A 156 16.01 -23.79 -11.53
CA GLU A 156 15.37 -23.99 -12.85
C GLU A 156 14.34 -22.90 -13.17
N LEU A 157 13.55 -22.48 -12.17
CA LEU A 157 12.46 -21.51 -12.35
C LEU A 157 12.91 -20.05 -12.24
N ALA A 158 14.15 -19.80 -11.81
CA ALA A 158 14.71 -18.50 -11.38
C ALA A 158 13.98 -17.83 -10.20
N GLU A 159 12.65 -17.86 -10.19
CA GLU A 159 11.78 -17.46 -9.08
C GLU A 159 10.62 -18.46 -8.95
N GLY A 160 10.46 -19.05 -7.76
CA GLY A 160 9.42 -20.04 -7.51
C GLY A 160 8.39 -19.57 -6.48
N SER A 161 7.10 -19.71 -6.77
CA SER A 161 6.05 -19.55 -5.77
C SER A 161 5.59 -20.88 -5.17
N VAL A 162 5.02 -20.85 -3.96
CA VAL A 162 4.51 -22.06 -3.25
C VAL A 162 3.59 -22.92 -4.14
N PRO A 163 2.63 -22.36 -4.91
CA PRO A 163 1.77 -23.17 -5.77
C PRO A 163 2.53 -23.83 -6.94
N GLU A 164 3.57 -23.20 -7.47
CA GLU A 164 4.37 -23.69 -8.60
C GLU A 164 5.28 -24.83 -8.15
N ILE A 165 6.00 -24.63 -7.05
CA ILE A 165 6.89 -25.63 -6.46
C ILE A 165 6.08 -26.86 -6.02
N ARG A 166 4.92 -26.64 -5.39
CA ARG A 166 4.00 -27.71 -4.98
C ARG A 166 3.60 -28.61 -6.16
N LYS A 167 3.28 -28.04 -7.33
CA LYS A 167 2.87 -28.82 -8.51
C LYS A 167 3.97 -29.78 -8.95
N ARG A 168 5.23 -29.42 -8.77
CA ARG A 168 6.38 -30.19 -9.24
C ARG A 168 6.81 -31.27 -8.24
N ILE A 169 6.86 -30.95 -6.94
CA ILE A 169 7.22 -31.93 -5.89
C ILE A 169 6.07 -32.87 -5.48
N LYS A 170 4.84 -32.65 -5.99
CA LYS A 170 3.62 -33.42 -5.67
C LYS A 170 3.34 -33.58 -4.17
N LYS A 171 3.72 -32.60 -3.34
CA LYS A 171 3.44 -32.56 -1.88
C LYS A 171 2.28 -31.62 -1.54
N THR A 172 1.91 -31.56 -0.26
CA THR A 172 0.89 -30.62 0.23
C THR A 172 1.41 -29.19 0.22
N ARG A 173 0.49 -28.21 0.15
CA ARG A 173 0.84 -26.77 0.20
C ARG A 173 1.58 -26.42 1.49
N GLU A 174 1.16 -27.02 2.61
CA GLU A 174 1.75 -26.81 3.93
C GLU A 174 3.16 -27.36 4.04
N HIS A 175 3.39 -28.59 3.54
CA HIS A 175 4.72 -29.18 3.56
C HIS A 175 5.70 -28.35 2.73
N THR A 176 5.27 -27.92 1.53
CA THR A 176 6.07 -27.04 0.65
C THR A 176 6.40 -25.72 1.35
N ALA A 177 5.42 -25.09 1.98
CA ALA A 177 5.63 -23.85 2.74
C ALA A 177 6.58 -24.04 3.92
N ARG A 178 6.51 -25.19 4.61
CA ARG A 178 7.40 -25.52 5.75
C ARG A 178 8.84 -25.74 5.29
N VAL A 179 9.05 -26.41 4.16
CA VAL A 179 10.37 -26.63 3.56
C VAL A 179 10.97 -25.29 3.11
N LEU A 180 10.21 -24.46 2.40
CA LEU A 180 10.65 -23.13 1.98
C LEU A 180 11.00 -22.23 3.17
N LYS A 181 10.18 -22.26 4.24
CA LYS A 181 10.50 -21.55 5.48
C LYS A 181 11.83 -22.03 6.07
N LYS A 182 12.06 -23.35 6.15
CA LYS A 182 13.30 -23.92 6.68
C LYS A 182 14.53 -23.54 5.84
N LEU A 183 14.40 -23.54 4.52
CA LEU A 183 15.47 -23.11 3.60
C LEU A 183 15.77 -21.61 3.72
N PHE A 184 14.74 -20.79 3.94
CA PHE A 184 14.88 -19.37 4.22
C PHE A 184 15.59 -19.13 5.56
N ASP A 185 15.18 -19.82 6.62
CA ASP A 185 15.78 -19.70 7.95
C ASP A 185 17.26 -20.14 7.97
N LYS A 186 17.62 -21.13 7.13
CA LYS A 186 19.02 -21.56 6.93
C LYS A 186 19.82 -20.63 6.00
N GLY A 187 19.19 -19.63 5.38
CA GLY A 187 19.85 -18.65 4.51
C GLY A 187 20.14 -19.12 3.08
N PHE A 188 19.55 -20.22 2.63
CA PHE A 188 19.76 -20.73 1.27
C PHE A 188 18.96 -19.98 0.22
N ILE A 189 17.75 -19.56 0.58
CA ILE A 189 16.82 -18.84 -0.28
C ILE A 189 16.40 -17.54 0.38
N ASP A 190 16.15 -16.54 -0.42
CA ASP A 190 15.55 -15.30 0.03
C ASP A 190 14.10 -15.21 -0.48
N ARG A 191 13.27 -14.37 0.16
CA ARG A 191 11.85 -14.22 -0.17
C ARG A 191 11.54 -12.79 -0.58
N ASN A 192 10.80 -12.64 -1.67
CA ASN A 192 10.19 -11.37 -2.05
C ASN A 192 8.78 -11.28 -1.45
N SER A 193 8.62 -10.41 -0.45
CA SER A 193 7.35 -10.14 0.23
C SER A 193 6.50 -9.05 -0.44
N ASN A 194 6.96 -8.47 -1.56
CA ASN A 194 6.25 -7.38 -2.23
C ASN A 194 5.04 -7.86 -3.04
N SER A 195 4.92 -9.16 -3.29
CA SER A 195 3.81 -9.76 -4.02
C SER A 195 3.27 -11.01 -3.31
N MET A 196 1.95 -11.17 -3.31
CA MET A 196 1.29 -12.40 -2.87
C MET A 196 0.79 -13.18 -4.09
N PRO A 197 1.05 -14.50 -4.20
CA PRO A 197 1.80 -15.34 -3.27
C PRO A 197 3.31 -15.02 -3.25
N TYR A 198 3.96 -15.21 -2.10
CA TYR A 198 5.40 -14.93 -1.94
C TYR A 198 6.23 -15.70 -2.98
N ARG A 199 7.25 -15.02 -3.49
CA ARG A 199 8.22 -15.59 -4.44
C ARG A 199 9.54 -15.83 -3.72
N TYR A 200 10.17 -16.94 -4.04
CA TYR A 200 11.45 -17.35 -3.48
C TYR A 200 12.50 -17.40 -4.58
N TYR A 201 13.71 -16.93 -4.27
CA TYR A 201 14.85 -16.94 -5.18
C TYR A 201 16.08 -17.52 -4.48
N LEU A 202 16.91 -18.21 -5.25
CA LEU A 202 18.14 -18.81 -4.76
C LEU A 202 19.24 -17.76 -4.62
N ARG A 203 19.99 -17.77 -3.52
CA ARG A 203 21.12 -16.86 -3.33
C ARG A 203 22.27 -17.24 -4.26
N LYS A 204 22.96 -16.25 -4.83
CA LYS A 204 24.08 -16.43 -5.77
C LYS A 204 25.21 -17.34 -5.22
N GLU A 205 25.55 -17.18 -3.95
CA GLU A 205 26.58 -17.99 -3.26
C GLU A 205 26.21 -19.48 -3.19
N ILE A 206 24.92 -19.77 -3.04
CA ILE A 206 24.40 -21.13 -2.93
C ILE A 206 24.18 -21.77 -4.30
N MET A 207 23.87 -20.96 -5.32
CA MET A 207 23.70 -21.40 -6.70
C MET A 207 24.95 -22.13 -7.21
N GLU A 208 26.15 -21.59 -6.95
CA GLU A 208 27.41 -22.21 -7.35
C GLU A 208 27.64 -23.55 -6.61
N LEU A 209 27.29 -23.61 -5.33
CA LEU A 209 27.42 -24.83 -4.53
C LEU A 209 26.46 -25.92 -4.99
N VAL A 210 25.20 -25.59 -5.29
CA VAL A 210 24.19 -26.53 -5.78
C VAL A 210 24.59 -27.10 -7.14
N LYS A 211 25.09 -26.28 -8.06
CA LYS A 211 25.58 -26.73 -9.38
C LYS A 211 26.77 -27.67 -9.26
N ASN A 212 27.75 -27.31 -8.43
CA ASN A 212 28.92 -28.16 -8.18
C ASN A 212 28.55 -29.50 -7.53
N TYR A 213 27.54 -29.51 -6.65
CA TYR A 213 27.05 -30.73 -6.02
C TYR A 213 26.30 -31.62 -7.03
N ASN A 214 25.43 -31.04 -7.87
CA ASN A 214 24.73 -31.81 -8.89
C ASN A 214 25.69 -32.48 -9.89
N SER A 215 26.71 -31.75 -10.38
CA SER A 215 27.72 -32.31 -11.29
C SER A 215 28.59 -33.41 -10.66
N ARG A 216 28.77 -33.42 -9.33
CA ARG A 216 29.49 -34.50 -8.62
C ARG A 216 28.64 -35.74 -8.43
N ASN A 217 27.33 -35.58 -8.23
CA ASN A 217 26.41 -36.70 -8.05
C ASN A 217 26.04 -37.36 -9.39
N GLU A 218 26.00 -36.61 -10.49
CA GLU A 218 25.85 -37.15 -11.85
C GLU A 218 27.05 -37.97 -12.33
N MET A 219 28.24 -37.81 -11.70
CA MET A 219 29.44 -38.63 -11.98
C MET A 219 29.54 -39.89 -11.10
N ASN A 220 28.59 -40.13 -10.19
CA ASN A 220 28.55 -41.31 -9.31
C ASN A 220 27.35 -42.24 -9.58
N LEU A 221 26.73 -42.11 -10.76
CA LEU A 221 25.72 -43.01 -11.33
C LEU A 221 26.28 -43.65 -12.60
#